data_AF-A0A4U1FED9-F1
#
_entry.id   AF-A0A4U1FED9-F1
#
_cell.length_a   1.000
_cell.length_b   1.000
_cell.length_c   1.000
_cell.angle_alpha   90.00
_cell.angle_beta   90.00
_cell.angle_gamma   90.00
#
_symmetry.space_group_name_H-M   'P 1'
#
loop_
_entity.id
_entity.type
_entity.pdbx_description
1 polymer ?
#
loop_
_entity_poly.entity_id
_entity_poly.type
_entity_poly.pdbx_seq_one_letter_code
_entity_poly.pdbx_strand_id
1 'polypeptide(L)'
;MESLYRVQFLVLECPNLKLKKPPWVHMSSTMTVYALVVVSYFLITGGIIYDVIVEPPSVGSMTDEHGHQRPVAFLAYRVNEQYIMEGLASSFLFKMGGLGFIILDRSNAPNIPKLNRFLFYSLDSSLSY
;
A
#
# COMPACT_ATOMS: atom_id res chain seq x y z
N MET A 1 20.63 -46.91 -9.68
CA MET A 1 20.68 -45.44 -9.82
C MET A 1 20.71 -44.73 -8.46
N GLU A 2 19.98 -45.18 -7.44
CA GLU A 2 19.90 -44.50 -6.13
C GLU A 2 21.17 -44.62 -5.26
N SER A 3 21.93 -45.71 -5.40
CA SER A 3 23.16 -45.93 -4.62
C SER A 3 24.28 -44.93 -4.93
N LEU A 4 24.40 -44.47 -6.18
CA LEU A 4 25.46 -43.54 -6.60
C LEU A 4 25.25 -42.13 -6.03
N TYR A 5 24.00 -41.68 -5.91
CA TYR A 5 23.68 -40.41 -5.27
C TYR A 5 24.03 -40.43 -3.77
N ARG A 6 23.78 -41.55 -3.10
CA ARG A 6 24.03 -41.69 -1.65
C ARG A 6 25.50 -41.54 -1.27
N VAL A 7 26.43 -41.93 -2.15
CA VAL A 7 27.88 -41.80 -1.91
C VAL A 7 28.33 -40.34 -1.97
N GLN A 8 27.77 -39.54 -2.91
CA GLN A 8 28.06 -38.10 -2.98
C GLN A 8 27.57 -37.36 -1.73
N PHE A 9 26.40 -37.73 -1.19
CA PHE A 9 25.87 -37.17 0.06
C PHE A 9 26.55 -37.69 1.33
N LEU A 10 27.37 -38.75 1.25
CA LEU A 10 28.14 -39.28 2.39
C LEU A 10 29.54 -38.65 2.47
N VAL A 11 30.11 -38.27 1.32
CA VAL A 11 31.36 -37.48 1.23
C VAL A 11 31.09 -35.99 1.52
N LEU A 12 29.91 -35.48 1.14
CA LEU A 12 29.40 -34.19 1.64
C LEU A 12 28.71 -34.43 3.00
N GLU A 13 29.48 -34.68 4.05
CA GLU A 13 29.00 -34.46 5.40
C GLU A 13 28.54 -32.99 5.48
N CYS A 14 27.22 -32.75 5.53
CA CYS A 14 26.70 -31.39 5.65
C CYS A 14 27.35 -30.77 6.90
N PRO A 15 28.28 -29.82 6.74
CA PRO A 15 28.96 -29.25 7.88
C PRO A 15 27.88 -28.66 8.77
N ASN A 16 27.97 -28.89 10.08
CA ASN A 16 27.06 -28.33 11.07
C ASN A 16 27.32 -26.81 11.14
N LEU A 17 26.84 -26.12 10.10
CA LEU A 17 26.96 -24.70 9.85
C LEU A 17 26.10 -24.02 10.90
N LYS A 18 26.68 -23.79 12.07
CA LYS A 18 26.18 -22.82 13.06
C LYS A 18 26.36 -21.42 12.47
N LEU A 19 25.61 -21.12 11.41
CA LEU A 19 25.47 -19.78 10.85
C LEU A 19 24.82 -18.93 11.94
N LYS A 20 25.66 -18.24 12.72
CA LYS A 20 25.20 -17.13 13.57
C LYS A 20 24.51 -16.16 12.64
N LYS A 21 23.19 -16.02 12.79
CA LYS A 21 22.44 -14.98 12.10
C LYS A 21 23.16 -13.65 12.38
N PRO A 22 23.53 -12.86 11.35
CA PRO A 22 24.22 -11.60 11.56
C PRO A 22 23.38 -10.74 12.52
N PRO A 23 23.94 -10.26 13.64
CA PRO A 23 23.19 -9.47 14.62
C PRO A 23 22.69 -8.13 14.07
N TRP A 24 23.10 -7.76 12.86
CA TRP A 24 22.69 -6.55 12.16
C TRP A 24 21.36 -6.68 11.42
N VAL A 25 20.91 -7.91 11.13
CA VAL A 25 19.58 -8.14 10.55
C VAL A 25 18.60 -8.23 11.71
N HIS A 26 18.21 -7.06 12.21
CA HIS A 26 17.08 -6.99 13.12
C HIS A 26 15.84 -7.44 12.34
N MET A 27 15.17 -8.47 12.83
CA MET A 27 13.96 -8.98 12.20
C MET A 27 12.89 -7.89 12.30
N SER A 28 12.64 -7.19 11.19
CA SER A 28 11.67 -6.09 11.16
C SER A 28 10.32 -6.62 11.64
N SER A 29 9.66 -5.89 12.52
CA SER A 29 8.36 -6.27 13.07
C SER A 29 7.36 -6.50 11.92
N THR A 30 6.50 -7.51 12.07
CA THR A 30 5.46 -7.81 11.06
C THR A 30 4.61 -6.57 10.72
N MET A 31 4.39 -5.69 11.70
CA MET A 31 3.62 -4.45 11.51
C MET A 31 4.39 -3.38 10.74
N THR A 32 5.73 -3.30 10.88
CA THR A 32 6.54 -2.35 10.07
C THR A 32 6.60 -2.77 8.62
N VAL A 33 6.71 -4.08 8.35
CA VAL A 33 6.64 -4.60 6.98
C VAL A 33 5.25 -4.32 6.38
N TYR A 34 4.19 -4.57 7.15
CA TYR A 34 2.82 -4.25 6.73
C TYR A 34 2.63 -2.77 6.37
N ALA A 35 3.08 -1.86 7.25
CA ALA A 35 3.01 -0.43 6.99
C ALA A 35 3.79 -0.02 5.74
N LEU A 36 4.98 -0.60 5.53
CA LEU A 36 5.81 -0.33 4.35
C LEU A 36 5.11 -0.79 3.07
N VAL A 37 4.49 -1.98 3.07
CA VAL A 37 3.71 -2.48 1.94
C VAL A 37 2.54 -1.56 1.62
N VAL A 38 1.77 -1.12 2.62
CA VAL A 38 0.65 -0.18 2.42
C VAL A 38 1.12 1.16 1.86
N VAL A 39 2.26 1.68 2.33
CA VAL A 39 2.86 2.92 1.80
C VAL A 39 3.36 2.72 0.37
N SER A 40 4.01 1.60 0.05
CA SER A 40 4.44 1.32 -1.32
C SER A 40 3.25 1.19 -2.27
N TYR A 41 2.17 0.54 -1.83
CA TYR A 41 0.95 0.38 -2.62
C TYR A 41 0.32 1.72 -2.97
N PHE A 42 0.31 2.66 -2.02
CA PHE A 42 -0.12 4.04 -2.29
C PHE A 42 0.66 4.74 -3.38
N LEU A 43 1.99 4.68 -3.29
CA LEU A 43 2.85 5.45 -4.19
C LEU A 43 2.76 4.88 -5.61
N ILE A 44 2.65 3.56 -5.72
CA ILE A 44 2.49 2.88 -7.01
C ILE A 44 1.11 3.18 -7.62
N THR A 45 0.04 3.03 -6.83
CA THR A 45 -1.33 3.32 -7.32
C THR A 45 -1.58 4.80 -7.54
N GLY A 46 -0.87 5.67 -6.81
CA GLY A 46 -0.91 7.12 -6.99
C GLY A 46 -0.21 7.61 -8.26
N GLY A 47 0.37 6.71 -9.04
CA GLY A 47 0.91 7.03 -10.36
C GLY A 47 2.30 7.68 -10.34
N ILE A 48 3.07 7.57 -9.23
CA ILE A 48 4.43 8.14 -9.12
C ILE A 48 5.33 7.69 -10.29
N ILE A 49 5.17 6.46 -10.77
CA ILE A 49 5.94 5.94 -11.92
C ILE A 49 5.58 6.71 -13.21
N TYR A 50 4.29 7.00 -13.41
CA TYR A 50 3.84 7.79 -14.56
C TYR A 50 4.23 9.26 -14.42
N ASP A 51 4.21 9.80 -13.21
CA ASP A 51 4.66 11.15 -12.88
C ASP A 51 6.14 11.35 -13.27
N VAL A 52 7.01 10.40 -12.91
CA VAL A 52 8.45 10.47 -13.22
C VAL A 52 8.74 10.31 -14.72
N ILE A 53 7.95 9.54 -15.47
CA ILE A 53 8.23 9.26 -16.89
C ILE A 53 7.66 10.36 -17.80
N VAL A 54 6.44 10.80 -17.51
CA VAL A 54 5.66 11.67 -18.41
C VAL A 54 5.67 13.13 -17.95
N GLU A 55 6.01 13.38 -16.67
CA GLU A 55 5.98 14.70 -16.03
C GLU A 55 4.70 15.49 -16.36
N PRO A 56 3.50 14.92 -16.11
CA PRO A 56 2.25 15.59 -16.41
C PRO A 56 2.08 16.84 -15.52
N PRO A 57 1.32 17.85 -15.96
CA PRO A 57 0.99 19.00 -15.12
C PRO A 57 0.30 18.57 -13.82
N SER A 58 0.55 19.31 -12.73
CA SER A 58 0.03 18.93 -11.41
C SER A 58 -1.49 19.10 -11.27
N VAL A 59 -2.05 20.14 -11.92
CA VAL A 59 -3.47 20.51 -11.91
C VAL A 59 -3.81 21.13 -13.28
N GLY A 60 -4.98 20.81 -13.83
CA GLY A 60 -5.47 21.43 -15.06
C GLY A 60 -6.11 22.79 -14.83
N SER A 61 -6.29 23.57 -15.89
CA SER A 61 -7.19 24.74 -15.86
C SER A 61 -8.22 24.63 -16.99
N MET A 62 -9.49 24.83 -16.66
CA MET A 62 -10.52 25.11 -17.66
C MET A 62 -10.82 26.60 -17.65
N THR A 63 -10.94 27.17 -18.84
CA THR A 63 -11.45 28.53 -19.02
C THR A 63 -12.97 28.49 -18.88
N ASP A 64 -13.48 29.25 -17.93
CA ASP A 64 -14.91 29.54 -17.79
C ASP A 64 -15.39 30.38 -18.99
N GLU A 65 -16.70 30.45 -19.24
CA GLU A 65 -17.28 31.24 -20.35
C GLU A 65 -16.91 32.73 -20.29
N HIS A 66 -16.50 33.21 -19.11
CA HIS A 66 -16.05 34.57 -18.84
C HIS A 66 -14.51 34.76 -18.94
N GLY A 67 -13.75 33.75 -19.40
CA GLY A 67 -12.30 33.81 -19.58
C GLY A 67 -11.47 33.63 -18.29
N HIS A 68 -12.11 33.38 -17.15
CA HIS A 68 -11.41 33.05 -15.91
C HIS A 68 -10.89 31.61 -15.92
N GLN A 69 -9.63 31.41 -15.56
CA GLN A 69 -9.09 30.06 -15.38
C GLN A 69 -9.52 29.51 -14.03
N ARG A 70 -10.29 28.41 -14.04
CA ARG A 70 -10.61 27.65 -12.83
C ARG A 70 -9.74 26.40 -12.77
N PRO A 71 -9.12 26.09 -11.62
CA PRO A 71 -8.36 24.87 -11.47
C PRO A 71 -9.30 23.66 -11.55
N VAL A 72 -8.91 22.66 -12.33
CA VAL A 72 -9.64 21.40 -12.48
C VAL A 72 -8.72 20.27 -12.03
N ALA A 73 -9.18 19.53 -11.01
CA ALA A 73 -8.40 18.46 -10.40
C ALA A 73 -8.47 17.13 -11.18
N PHE A 74 -9.43 16.97 -12.08
CA PHE A 74 -9.67 15.73 -12.84
C PHE A 74 -9.62 15.98 -14.34
N LEU A 75 -8.89 15.14 -15.07
CA LEU A 75 -8.85 15.23 -16.52
C LEU A 75 -10.07 14.54 -17.15
N ALA A 76 -11.15 15.30 -17.35
CA ALA A 76 -12.29 14.79 -18.10
C ALA A 76 -11.89 14.53 -19.56
N TYR A 77 -12.43 13.46 -20.16
CA TYR A 77 -12.27 13.08 -21.58
C TYR A 77 -10.98 12.36 -22.01
N ARG A 78 -10.01 12.13 -21.12
CA ARG A 78 -8.83 11.29 -21.41
C ARG A 78 -8.56 10.30 -20.28
N VAL A 79 -8.80 9.02 -20.54
CA VAL A 79 -8.73 7.96 -19.50
C VAL A 79 -7.30 7.47 -19.25
N ASN A 80 -6.39 7.62 -20.21
CA ASN A 80 -5.01 7.17 -20.10
C ASN A 80 -4.06 8.25 -19.55
N GLU A 81 -4.54 9.48 -19.42
CA GLU A 81 -3.80 10.61 -18.89
C GLU A 81 -4.39 10.97 -17.53
N GLN A 82 -3.52 11.33 -16.59
CA GLN A 82 -3.93 11.59 -15.21
C GLN A 82 -3.10 12.74 -14.66
N TYR A 83 -3.75 13.69 -13.98
CA TYR A 83 -3.04 14.71 -13.21
C TYR A 83 -2.45 14.12 -11.93
N ILE A 84 -1.35 14.70 -11.43
CA ILE A 84 -0.70 14.25 -10.19
C ILE A 84 -1.69 14.28 -9.02
N MET A 85 -2.47 15.35 -8.90
CA MET A 85 -3.47 15.48 -7.84
C MET A 85 -4.60 14.45 -7.95
N GLU A 86 -4.99 14.05 -9.16
CA GLU A 86 -5.99 13.01 -9.40
C GLU A 86 -5.47 11.63 -8.95
N GLY A 87 -4.21 11.31 -9.27
CA GLY A 87 -3.54 10.07 -8.84
C GLY A 87 -3.40 9.98 -7.34
N LEU A 88 -2.93 11.04 -6.69
CA LEU A 88 -2.78 11.08 -5.24
C LEU A 88 -4.13 11.04 -4.50
N ALA A 89 -5.16 11.73 -5.00
CA ALA A 89 -6.49 11.72 -4.40
C ALA A 89 -7.15 10.35 -4.50
N SER A 90 -7.11 9.71 -5.68
CA SER A 90 -7.70 8.38 -5.89
C SER A 90 -7.02 7.30 -5.05
N SER A 91 -5.69 7.26 -5.04
CA SER A 91 -4.92 6.31 -4.22
C SER A 91 -5.10 6.54 -2.70
N PHE A 92 -5.36 7.78 -2.28
CA PHE A 92 -5.72 8.08 -0.89
C PHE A 92 -7.09 7.49 -0.53
N LEU A 93 -8.11 7.71 -1.37
CA LEU A 93 -9.46 7.17 -1.17
C LEU A 93 -9.46 5.63 -1.12
N PHE A 94 -8.73 4.97 -2.03
CA PHE A 94 -8.61 3.51 -2.01
C PHE A 94 -7.99 2.99 -0.71
N LYS A 95 -6.97 3.67 -0.19
CA LYS A 95 -6.35 3.27 1.10
C LYS A 95 -7.24 3.55 2.29
N MET A 96 -7.96 4.66 2.30
CA MET A 96 -8.94 4.95 3.35
C MET A 96 -10.01 3.86 3.40
N GLY A 97 -10.56 3.47 2.24
CA GLY A 97 -11.49 2.35 2.15
C GLY A 97 -10.89 1.02 2.66
N GLY A 98 -9.66 0.70 2.26
CA GLY A 98 -8.97 -0.51 2.75
C GLY A 98 -8.69 -0.50 4.25
N LEU A 99 -8.26 0.65 4.80
CA LEU A 99 -8.05 0.85 6.24
C LEU A 99 -9.34 0.72 7.04
N GLY A 100 -10.48 1.18 6.50
CA GLY A 100 -11.80 0.99 7.08
C GLY A 100 -12.08 -0.48 7.37
N PHE A 101 -11.93 -1.36 6.37
CA PHE A 101 -12.12 -2.80 6.55
C PHE A 101 -11.22 -3.43 7.63
N ILE A 102 -9.97 -2.98 7.74
CA ILE A 102 -9.03 -3.49 8.76
C ILE A 102 -9.44 -3.03 10.16
N ILE A 103 -9.90 -1.78 10.29
CA ILE A 103 -10.44 -1.25 11.55
C ILE A 103 -11.70 -2.02 11.93
N LEU A 104 -12.55 -2.35 10.96
CA LEU A 104 -13.76 -3.15 11.13
C LEU A 104 -13.47 -4.55 11.69
N ASP A 105 -12.51 -5.25 11.07
CA ASP A 105 -12.07 -6.58 11.51
C ASP A 105 -11.46 -6.52 12.92
N ARG A 106 -10.60 -5.52 13.16
CA ARG A 106 -9.99 -5.32 14.49
C ARG A 106 -11.06 -5.05 15.56
N SER A 107 -12.10 -4.29 15.21
CA SER A 107 -13.19 -3.91 16.11
C SER A 107 -14.15 -5.04 16.43
N ASN A 108 -14.18 -6.09 15.61
CA ASN A 108 -14.94 -7.31 15.87
C ASN A 108 -14.28 -8.24 16.90
N ALA A 109 -13.04 -7.94 17.32
CA ALA A 109 -12.32 -8.76 18.31
C ALA A 109 -13.07 -8.82 19.66
N PRO A 110 -13.13 -10.00 20.32
CA PRO A 110 -13.98 -10.24 21.49
C PRO A 110 -13.59 -9.45 22.76
N ASN A 111 -12.38 -8.87 22.81
CA ASN A 111 -11.83 -8.23 24.00
C ASN A 111 -11.96 -6.69 24.02
N ILE A 112 -12.84 -6.09 23.20
CA ILE A 112 -12.95 -4.63 23.08
C ILE A 112 -14.14 -4.11 23.92
N PRO A 113 -13.95 -3.06 24.75
CA PRO A 113 -15.05 -2.45 25.50
C PRO A 113 -16.11 -1.85 24.56
N LYS A 114 -17.39 -1.97 24.94
CA LYS A 114 -18.55 -1.62 24.10
C LYS A 114 -18.50 -0.20 23.53
N LEU A 115 -18.01 0.78 24.31
CA LEU A 115 -17.85 2.17 23.86
C LEU A 115 -16.82 2.32 22.74
N ASN A 116 -15.64 1.71 22.87
CA ASN A 116 -14.62 1.77 21.82
C ASN A 116 -15.09 1.06 20.56
N ARG A 117 -15.78 -0.07 20.72
CA ARG A 117 -16.38 -0.81 19.60
C ARG A 117 -17.41 0.04 18.85
N PHE A 118 -18.29 0.75 19.57
CA PHE A 118 -19.23 1.69 18.97
C PHE A 118 -18.53 2.84 18.24
N LEU A 119 -17.49 3.42 18.86
CA LEU A 119 -16.69 4.48 18.25
C LEU A 119 -16.03 4.02 16.95
N PHE A 120 -15.41 2.84 16.93
CA PHE A 120 -14.78 2.32 15.71
C PHE A 120 -15.79 2.02 14.60
N TYR A 121 -16.98 1.48 14.91
CA TYR A 121 -18.04 1.31 13.92
C TYR A 121 -18.55 2.64 13.37
N SER A 122 -18.68 3.69 14.20
CA SER A 122 -19.08 5.02 13.73
C SER A 122 -18.05 5.66 12.80
N LEU A 123 -16.76 5.45 13.08
CA LEU A 123 -15.66 5.95 12.28
C LEU A 123 -15.62 5.27 10.91
N ASP A 124 -15.79 3.95 10.87
CA ASP A 124 -15.83 3.18 9.64
C ASP A 124 -17.06 3.51 8.78
N SER A 125 -18.23 3.67 9.42
CA SER A 125 -19.44 4.15 8.74
C SER A 125 -19.21 5.51 8.10
N SER A 126 -18.51 6.44 8.76
CA SER A 126 -18.23 7.77 8.20
C SER A 126 -17.23 7.77 7.04
N LEU A 127 -16.39 6.73 6.93
CA LEU A 127 -15.44 6.55 5.84
C LEU A 127 -16.07 5.97 4.56
N SER A 128 -17.26 5.37 4.69
CA SER A 128 -17.95 4.64 3.62
C SER A 128 -19.03 5.48 2.90
N TYR A 129 -19.26 6.72 3.33
CA TYR A 129 -20.21 7.67 2.72
C TYR A 129 -19.51 8.79 1.95
#